data_AF-A0A382SEM2-F1
#
_entry.id   AF-A0A382SEM2-F1
#
_cell.length_a   1.000
_cell.length_b   1.000
_cell.length_c   1.000
_cell.angle_alpha   90.00
_cell.angle_beta   90.00
_cell.angle_gamma   90.00
#
_symmetry.space_group_name_H-M   'P 1'
#
loop_
_entity.id
_entity.type
_entity.pdbx_description
1 polymer ?
#
loop_
_entity_poly.entity_id
_entity_poly.type
_entity_poly.pdbx_seq_one_letter_code
_entity_poly.pdbx_strand_id
1 'polypeptide(L)'
;MTNTVNHQIQLSARPANYPKESDFDLVESPVSEPREGEVLVKVIWLSLDHYQRGRMRVSHPYATPMELGQVIAGGVVGKIVQSRTPAFTVGEVVEGPLGWQEFAVSNGNNLRRVDAGLGPLSTALGILGMPGMTAYFGFLEIGQPRPGDT
;
A
#
# COMPACT_ATOMS: atom_id res chain seq x y z
N MET A 1 -17.40 14.33 -17.68
CA MET A 1 -16.70 13.51 -16.68
C MET A 1 -16.23 12.27 -17.41
N THR A 2 -14.91 12.08 -17.59
CA THR A 2 -14.41 10.82 -18.13
C THR A 2 -14.77 9.73 -17.13
N ASN A 3 -15.60 8.77 -17.55
CA ASN A 3 -16.08 7.66 -16.75
C ASN A 3 -14.92 6.68 -16.53
N THR A 4 -13.91 7.10 -15.76
CA THR A 4 -12.70 6.33 -15.53
C THR A 4 -13.05 5.20 -14.56
N VAL A 5 -12.80 3.98 -15.00
CA VAL A 5 -12.94 2.76 -14.19
C VAL A 5 -11.71 2.62 -13.31
N ASN A 6 -11.93 2.22 -12.06
CA ASN A 6 -10.92 1.82 -11.09
C ASN A 6 -11.00 0.30 -10.92
N HIS A 7 -9.97 -0.40 -11.36
CA HIS A 7 -9.82 -1.83 -11.10
C HIS A 7 -9.26 -2.05 -9.69
N GLN A 8 -9.91 -2.94 -8.94
CA GLN A 8 -9.57 -3.29 -7.57
C GLN A 8 -9.42 -4.80 -7.44
N ILE A 9 -8.41 -5.24 -6.69
CA ILE A 9 -8.35 -6.64 -6.24
C ILE A 9 -8.96 -6.71 -4.85
N GLN A 10 -10.06 -7.46 -4.72
CA GLN A 10 -10.77 -7.63 -3.46
C GLN A 10 -10.61 -9.05 -2.91
N LEU A 11 -10.68 -9.21 -1.59
CA LEU A 11 -10.67 -10.53 -0.95
C LEU A 11 -12.06 -11.17 -1.10
N SER A 12 -12.19 -12.25 -1.88
CA SER A 12 -13.48 -12.90 -2.13
C SER A 12 -13.70 -14.13 -1.25
N ALA A 13 -12.62 -14.84 -0.91
CA ALA A 13 -12.66 -15.95 0.02
C ALA A 13 -11.45 -15.93 0.96
N ARG A 14 -11.56 -16.62 2.11
CA ARG A 14 -10.45 -16.75 3.05
C ARG A 14 -9.60 -17.96 2.67
N PRO A 15 -8.30 -17.77 2.34
CA PRO A 15 -7.44 -18.90 1.99
C PRO A 15 -7.28 -19.85 3.19
N ALA A 16 -7.66 -21.12 3.01
CA ALA A 16 -7.42 -22.16 4.01
C ALA A 16 -5.91 -22.44 4.16
N ASN A 17 -5.20 -22.55 3.04
CA ASN A 17 -3.75 -22.83 2.97
C ASN A 17 -3.01 -21.70 2.23
N TYR A 18 -2.41 -21.98 1.08
CA TYR A 18 -1.87 -20.94 0.21
C TYR A 18 -3.01 -20.18 -0.47
N PRO A 19 -2.88 -18.85 -0.67
CA PRO A 19 -3.80 -18.10 -1.51
C PRO A 19 -3.84 -18.71 -2.92
N LYS A 20 -5.04 -18.81 -3.47
CA LYS A 20 -5.30 -19.18 -4.86
C LYS A 20 -6.06 -18.06 -5.54
N GLU A 21 -6.08 -18.04 -6.87
CA GLU A 21 -6.75 -16.99 -7.64
C GLU A 21 -8.23 -16.82 -7.25
N SER A 22 -8.94 -17.92 -6.96
CA SER A 22 -10.34 -17.88 -6.52
C SER A 22 -10.57 -17.32 -5.11
N ASP A 23 -9.51 -16.93 -4.39
CA ASP A 23 -9.64 -16.18 -3.13
C ASP A 23 -9.69 -14.66 -3.38
N PHE A 24 -9.56 -14.21 -4.65
CA PHE A 24 -9.57 -12.82 -5.05
C PHE A 24 -10.53 -12.56 -6.20
N ASP A 25 -11.13 -11.37 -6.19
CA ASP A 25 -11.94 -10.87 -7.31
C ASP A 25 -11.30 -9.62 -7.91
N LEU A 26 -11.26 -9.54 -9.24
CA LEU A 26 -11.02 -8.30 -9.96
C LEU A 26 -12.35 -7.55 -10.10
N VAL A 27 -12.49 -6.44 -9.39
CA VAL A 27 -13.72 -5.65 -9.34
C VAL A 27 -13.50 -4.31 -10.03
N GLU A 28 -14.41 -3.96 -10.91
CA GLU A 28 -14.48 -2.63 -11.52
C GLU A 28 -15.39 -1.71 -10.70
N SER A 29 -14.93 -0.49 -10.46
CA SER A 29 -15.69 0.54 -9.74
C SER A 29 -15.47 1.91 -10.37
N PRO A 30 -16.36 2.89 -10.21
CA PRO A 30 -16.07 4.26 -10.64
C PRO A 30 -14.94 4.86 -9.79
N VAL A 31 -14.03 5.60 -10.41
CA VAL A 31 -13.03 6.39 -9.68
C VAL A 31 -13.73 7.40 -8.77
N SER A 32 -13.46 7.31 -7.48
CA SER A 32 -14.03 8.23 -6.49
C SER A 32 -13.38 9.61 -6.57
N GLU A 33 -14.18 10.66 -6.38
CA GLU A 33 -13.68 12.03 -6.27
C GLU A 33 -13.26 12.33 -4.82
N PRO A 34 -12.11 12.99 -4.60
CA PRO A 34 -11.69 13.39 -3.26
C PRO A 34 -12.62 14.49 -2.73
N ARG A 35 -12.86 14.47 -1.41
CA ARG A 35 -13.55 15.52 -0.65
C ARG A 35 -12.53 16.55 -0.14
N GLU A 36 -13.04 17.59 0.53
CA GLU A 36 -12.17 18.56 1.20
C GLU A 36 -11.23 17.87 2.19
N GLY A 37 -9.94 18.20 2.14
CA GLY A 37 -8.90 17.54 2.93
C GLY A 37 -8.33 16.27 2.31
N GLU A 38 -8.86 15.79 1.19
CA GLU A 38 -8.44 14.53 0.56
C GLU A 38 -7.67 14.73 -0.75
N VAL A 39 -6.97 13.67 -1.16
CA VAL A 39 -6.29 13.54 -2.45
C VAL A 39 -6.74 12.28 -3.16
N LEU A 40 -6.69 12.30 -4.49
CA LEU A 40 -6.82 11.10 -5.32
C LEU A 40 -5.43 10.71 -5.83
N VAL A 41 -5.04 9.47 -5.55
CA VAL A 41 -3.75 8.91 -5.95
C VAL A 41 -3.98 7.87 -7.03
N LYS A 42 -3.27 7.99 -8.16
CA LYS A 42 -3.15 6.94 -9.17
C LYS A 42 -1.95 6.06 -8.85
N VAL A 43 -2.18 4.79 -8.59
CA VAL A 43 -1.16 3.81 -8.21
C VAL A 43 -0.27 3.45 -9.41
N ILE A 44 1.02 3.28 -9.14
CA ILE A 44 2.07 2.93 -10.12
C ILE A 44 2.76 1.62 -9.73
N TRP A 45 2.96 1.40 -8.42
CA TRP A 45 3.55 0.18 -7.87
C TRP A 45 2.75 -0.33 -6.67
N LEU A 46 2.68 -1.65 -6.54
CA LEU A 46 2.09 -2.34 -5.39
C LEU A 46 3.17 -3.10 -4.62
N SER A 47 3.04 -3.12 -3.30
CA SER A 47 3.82 -4.00 -2.44
C SER A 47 3.10 -5.32 -2.23
N LEU A 48 3.85 -6.42 -2.40
CA LEU A 48 3.42 -7.78 -2.14
C LEU A 48 4.21 -8.30 -0.94
N ASP A 49 3.57 -8.29 0.23
CA ASP A 49 4.23 -8.58 1.49
C ASP A 49 3.65 -9.82 2.18
N HIS A 50 4.53 -10.63 2.77
CA HIS A 50 4.14 -11.87 3.45
C HIS A 50 3.15 -11.64 4.62
N TYR A 51 3.19 -10.49 5.28
CA TYR A 51 2.27 -10.17 6.38
C TYR A 51 0.80 -10.13 5.92
N GLN A 52 0.54 -9.86 4.64
CA GLN A 52 -0.82 -9.81 4.07
C GLN A 52 -1.54 -11.15 4.26
N ARG A 53 -0.80 -12.28 4.22
CA ARG A 53 -1.37 -13.62 4.47
C ARG A 53 -2.00 -13.75 5.84
N GLY A 54 -1.40 -13.15 6.87
CA GLY A 54 -1.92 -13.14 8.23
C GLY A 54 -3.23 -12.36 8.33
N ARG A 55 -3.30 -11.22 7.64
CA ARG A 55 -4.51 -10.37 7.61
C ARG A 55 -5.68 -10.98 6.85
N MET A 56 -5.45 -11.94 5.95
CA MET A 56 -6.54 -12.67 5.29
C MET A 56 -7.23 -13.69 6.22
N ARG A 57 -6.64 -14.01 7.38
CA ARG A 57 -7.21 -14.93 8.39
C ARG A 57 -8.09 -14.18 9.39
N VAL A 58 -9.13 -14.85 9.90
CA VAL A 58 -10.10 -14.28 10.88
C VAL A 58 -9.42 -13.95 12.21
N SER A 59 -8.47 -14.77 12.65
CA SER A 59 -7.74 -14.57 13.91
C SER A 59 -6.28 -14.22 13.63
N HIS A 60 -5.93 -12.94 13.78
CA HIS A 60 -4.55 -12.52 13.90
C HIS A 60 -4.39 -11.53 15.06
N PRO A 61 -3.54 -11.81 16.05
CA PRO A 61 -3.46 -10.99 17.27
C PRO A 61 -2.83 -9.60 17.06
N TYR A 62 -2.15 -9.35 15.94
CA TYR A 62 -1.34 -8.14 15.73
C TYR A 62 -1.82 -7.22 14.59
N ALA A 63 -2.84 -7.61 13.82
CA ALA A 63 -3.33 -6.79 12.72
C ALA A 63 -4.82 -7.02 12.48
N THR A 64 -5.54 -5.94 12.19
CA THR A 64 -6.96 -6.01 11.80
C THR A 64 -7.11 -6.90 10.57
N PRO A 65 -7.93 -7.96 10.66
CA PRO A 65 -8.26 -8.82 9.53
C PRO A 65 -8.83 -8.01 8.36
N MET A 66 -8.56 -8.46 7.14
CA MET A 66 -9.27 -7.99 5.95
C MET A 66 -10.65 -8.64 5.93
N GLU A 67 -11.67 -7.85 5.63
CA GLU A 67 -13.02 -8.35 5.42
C GLU A 67 -13.23 -8.80 3.96
N LEU A 68 -14.17 -9.74 3.78
CA LEU A 68 -14.55 -10.16 2.44
C LEU A 68 -15.19 -8.99 1.68
N GLY A 69 -14.91 -8.89 0.38
CA GLY A 69 -15.33 -7.77 -0.48
C GLY A 69 -14.53 -6.48 -0.26
N GLN A 70 -13.50 -6.47 0.57
CA GLN A 70 -12.60 -5.32 0.69
C GLN A 70 -11.41 -5.44 -0.24
N VAL A 71 -10.93 -4.28 -0.72
CA VAL A 71 -9.67 -4.17 -1.45
C VAL A 71 -8.54 -4.75 -0.61
N ILE A 72 -7.68 -5.56 -1.22
CA ILE A 72 -6.52 -6.14 -0.55
C ILE A 72 -5.64 -5.01 -0.01
N ALA A 73 -5.43 -5.00 1.30
CA ALA A 73 -4.61 -3.99 1.95
C ALA A 73 -3.12 -4.21 1.64
N GLY A 74 -2.44 -3.13 1.27
CA GLY A 74 -1.02 -3.15 0.93
C GLY A 74 -0.47 -1.74 0.75
N GLY A 75 0.84 -1.62 0.88
CA GLY A 75 1.57 -0.40 0.53
C GLY A 75 1.59 -0.21 -0.99
N VAL A 76 1.52 1.04 -1.43
CA VAL A 76 1.60 1.42 -2.83
C VAL A 76 2.53 2.60 -3.01
N VAL A 77 3.06 2.77 -4.21
CA VAL A 77 3.59 4.06 -4.67
C VAL A 77 2.70 4.55 -5.79
N GLY A 78 2.29 5.81 -5.71
CA GLY A 78 1.39 6.41 -6.67
C GLY A 78 1.61 7.91 -6.83
N LYS A 79 1.00 8.47 -7.87
CA LYS A 79 1.05 9.90 -8.19
C LYS A 79 -0.28 10.56 -7.84
N ILE A 80 -0.24 11.71 -7.17
CA ILE A 80 -1.43 12.50 -6.89
C ILE A 80 -1.95 13.07 -8.21
N VAL A 81 -3.20 12.73 -8.55
CA VAL A 81 -3.88 13.18 -9.78
C VAL A 81 -4.96 14.23 -9.50
N GLN A 82 -5.48 14.29 -8.27
CA GLN A 82 -6.32 15.39 -7.78
C GLN A 82 -6.00 15.67 -6.32
N SER A 83 -6.07 16.93 -5.90
CA SER A 83 -5.88 17.33 -4.51
C SER A 83 -6.89 18.37 -4.10
N ARG A 84 -7.46 18.20 -2.92
CA ARG A 84 -8.34 19.17 -2.23
C ARG A 84 -7.81 19.48 -0.84
N THR A 85 -6.49 19.57 -0.73
CA THR A 85 -5.78 19.91 0.51
C THR A 85 -4.53 20.71 0.17
N PRO A 86 -4.14 21.68 1.01
CA PRO A 86 -2.85 22.38 0.83
C PRO A 86 -1.65 21.50 1.17
N ALA A 87 -1.87 20.36 1.86
CA ALA A 87 -0.80 19.49 2.32
C ALA A 87 -0.11 18.72 1.19
N PHE A 88 -0.74 18.61 0.01
CA PHE A 88 -0.28 17.82 -1.12
C PHE A 88 -0.67 18.48 -2.44
N THR A 89 0.18 18.37 -3.45
CA THR A 89 -0.03 18.98 -4.77
C THR A 89 -0.14 17.92 -5.86
N VAL A 90 -0.94 18.22 -6.89
CA VAL A 90 -1.07 17.35 -8.06
C VAL A 90 0.29 17.20 -8.72
N GLY A 91 0.67 15.95 -8.99
CA GLY A 91 1.95 15.62 -9.59
C GLY A 91 2.95 14.99 -8.62
N GLU A 92 2.80 15.21 -7.32
CA GLU A 92 3.66 14.61 -6.30
C GLU A 92 3.52 13.08 -6.30
N VAL A 93 4.64 12.40 -6.04
CA VAL A 93 4.68 10.95 -5.84
C VAL A 93 4.66 10.67 -4.35
N VAL A 94 3.78 9.75 -3.95
CA VAL A 94 3.57 9.37 -2.57
C VAL A 94 3.61 7.85 -2.41
N GLU A 95 3.99 7.42 -1.22
CA GLU A 95 3.89 6.06 -0.74
C GLU A 95 2.90 5.99 0.43
N GLY A 96 2.13 4.92 0.51
CA GLY A 96 1.26 4.67 1.65
C GLY A 96 0.31 3.49 1.49
N PRO A 97 -0.50 3.19 2.52
CA PRO A 97 -1.34 1.99 2.58
C PRO A 97 -2.66 2.19 1.82
N LEU A 98 -2.61 2.20 0.49
CA LEU A 98 -3.76 2.49 -0.37
C LEU A 98 -4.41 1.25 -1.00
N GLY A 99 -3.84 0.07 -0.79
CA GLY A 99 -4.40 -1.20 -1.24
C GLY A 99 -4.25 -1.46 -2.74
N TRP A 100 -4.58 -2.68 -3.14
CA TRP A 100 -4.42 -3.16 -4.52
C TRP A 100 -5.54 -2.65 -5.42
N GLN A 101 -5.37 -1.42 -5.89
CA GLN A 101 -6.29 -0.77 -6.82
C GLN A 101 -5.55 0.27 -7.66
N GLU A 102 -6.12 0.69 -8.78
CA GLU A 102 -5.51 1.68 -9.67
C GLU A 102 -5.62 3.11 -9.14
N PHE A 103 -6.71 3.42 -8.42
CA PHE A 103 -7.01 4.72 -7.86
C PHE A 103 -7.48 4.61 -6.41
N ALA A 104 -6.95 5.47 -5.54
CA ALA A 104 -7.35 5.50 -4.14
C ALA A 104 -7.50 6.94 -3.64
N VAL A 105 -8.61 7.21 -2.96
CA VAL A 105 -8.79 8.45 -2.20
C VAL A 105 -8.12 8.29 -0.84
N SER A 106 -7.42 9.33 -0.39
CA SER A 106 -6.76 9.37 0.91
C SER A 106 -6.94 10.74 1.55
N ASN A 107 -7.10 10.77 2.87
CA ASN A 107 -7.08 12.00 3.67
C ASN A 107 -5.66 12.50 3.98
N GLY A 108 -4.63 11.89 3.38
CA GLY A 108 -3.23 12.24 3.59
C GLY A 108 -2.57 11.54 4.77
N ASN A 109 -3.33 10.88 5.64
CA ASN A 109 -2.76 10.14 6.77
C ASN A 109 -1.93 8.96 6.27
N ASN A 110 -0.75 8.78 6.86
CA ASN A 110 0.21 7.75 6.49
C ASN A 110 0.64 7.81 5.01
N LEU A 111 0.48 8.97 4.36
CA LEU A 111 1.13 9.24 3.08
C LEU A 111 2.48 9.88 3.31
N ARG A 112 3.49 9.35 2.63
CA ARG A 112 4.86 9.87 2.65
C ARG A 112 5.25 10.29 1.24
N ARG A 113 5.88 11.45 1.10
CA ARG A 113 6.46 11.89 -0.18
C ARG A 113 7.62 10.97 -0.57
N VAL A 114 7.65 10.58 -1.84
CA VAL A 114 8.75 9.81 -2.42
C VAL A 114 9.64 10.76 -3.21
N ASP A 115 10.91 10.83 -2.82
CA ASP A 115 11.92 11.58 -3.55
C ASP A 115 12.46 10.73 -4.71
N ALA A 116 12.15 11.15 -5.93
CA ALA A 116 12.62 10.48 -7.15
C ALA A 116 14.12 10.62 -7.39
N GLY A 117 14.80 11.54 -6.69
CA GLY A 117 16.25 11.71 -6.75
C GLY A 117 17.04 10.62 -6.01
N LEU A 118 16.40 9.88 -5.09
CA LEU A 118 17.05 8.83 -4.30
C LEU A 118 17.12 7.48 -5.03
N GLY A 119 16.34 7.29 -6.10
CA GLY A 119 16.33 6.07 -6.90
C GLY A 119 14.98 5.81 -7.58
N PRO A 120 14.83 4.63 -8.22
CA PRO A 120 13.57 4.22 -8.84
C PRO A 120 12.43 4.25 -7.82
N LEU A 121 11.26 4.76 -8.21
CA LEU A 121 10.11 4.95 -7.31
C LEU A 121 9.70 3.67 -6.55
N SER A 122 9.84 2.50 -7.18
CA SER A 122 9.53 1.20 -6.55
C SER A 122 10.38 0.90 -5.31
N THR A 123 11.57 1.50 -5.19
CA THR A 123 12.43 1.31 -4.02
C THR A 123 11.79 1.82 -2.73
N ALA A 124 10.84 2.75 -2.81
CA ALA A 124 10.08 3.24 -1.66
C ALA A 124 9.16 2.18 -1.03
N LEU A 125 8.91 1.06 -1.70
CA LEU A 125 8.20 -0.11 -1.15
C LEU A 125 9.14 -1.18 -0.59
N GLY A 126 10.44 -1.05 -0.83
CA GLY A 126 11.46 -2.04 -0.44
C GLY A 126 12.55 -1.40 0.42
N ILE A 127 13.74 -1.26 -0.16
CA ILE A 127 14.95 -0.81 0.56
C ILE A 127 14.85 0.62 1.11
N LEU A 128 14.07 1.50 0.49
CA LEU A 128 13.76 2.86 0.99
C LEU A 128 12.36 2.95 1.62
N GLY A 129 11.78 1.79 1.95
CA GLY A 129 10.45 1.64 2.53
C GLY A 129 10.47 0.86 3.83
N MET A 130 9.28 0.36 4.22
CA MET A 130 9.11 -0.44 5.43
C MET A 130 10.09 -1.63 5.51
N PRO A 131 10.30 -2.45 4.47
CA PRO A 131 11.25 -3.56 4.55
C PRO A 131 12.70 -3.13 4.83
N GLY A 132 13.16 -2.05 4.20
CA GLY A 132 14.48 -1.49 4.47
C GLY A 132 14.63 -0.99 5.91
N MET A 133 13.61 -0.30 6.43
CA MET A 133 13.60 0.13 7.83
C MET A 133 13.57 -1.05 8.80
N THR A 134 12.82 -2.12 8.49
CA THR A 134 12.82 -3.36 9.28
C THR A 134 14.20 -3.99 9.33
N ALA A 135 14.90 -4.07 8.20
CA ALA A 135 16.26 -4.60 8.15
C ALA A 135 17.23 -3.71 8.95
N TYR A 136 17.16 -2.39 8.76
CA TYR A 136 18.03 -1.43 9.46
C TYR A 136 17.88 -1.53 10.98
N PHE A 137 16.66 -1.38 11.51
CA PHE A 137 16.43 -1.40 12.95
C PHE A 137 16.57 -2.79 13.56
N GLY A 138 16.09 -3.83 12.86
CA GLY A 138 16.22 -5.20 13.32
C GLY A 138 17.68 -5.62 13.45
N PHE A 139 18.53 -5.23 12.50
CA PHE A 139 19.95 -5.55 12.54
C PHE A 139 20.72 -4.65 13.51
N LEU A 140 20.64 -3.33 13.36
CA LEU A 140 21.53 -2.41 14.08
C LEU A 140 21.08 -2.12 15.52
N GLU A 141 19.78 -1.87 15.74
CA GLU A 141 19.29 -1.47 17.08
C GLU A 141 18.96 -2.67 17.96
N ILE A 142 18.37 -3.72 17.37
CA ILE A 142 17.99 -4.93 18.10
C ILE A 142 19.11 -5.96 18.10
N GLY A 143 19.69 -6.27 16.92
CA GLY A 143 20.77 -7.25 16.80
C GLY A 143 22.11 -6.77 17.37
N GLN A 144 22.41 -5.47 17.27
CA GLN A 144 23.66 -4.83 17.74
C GLN A 144 24.94 -5.63 17.41
N PRO A 145 25.12 -6.04 16.14
CA PRO A 145 26.20 -6.95 15.75
C PRO A 145 27.56 -6.28 15.88
N ARG A 146 28.57 -7.07 16.22
CA ARG A 146 29.97 -6.65 16.31
C ARG A 146 30.80 -7.35 15.23
N PRO A 147 31.95 -6.77 14.85
CA PRO A 147 32.87 -7.43 13.92
C PRO A 147 33.26 -8.83 14.43
N GLY A 148 32.97 -9.86 13.63
CA GLY A 148 33.27 -11.26 13.94
C GLY A 148 32.10 -12.08 14.51
N ASP A 149 30.96 -11.46 14.81
CA ASP A 149 29.75 -12.19 15.23
C ASP A 149 29.17 -13.02 14.06
N THR A 150 28.45 -14.11 14.39
CA THR A 150 27.69 -14.95 13.45
C THR A 150 26.22 -14.98 13.83
#